data_AF-A0A2V9S0T5-F1
#
_entry.id   AF-A0A2V9S0T5-F1
#
_cell.length_a   1.000
_cell.length_b   1.000
_cell.length_c   1.000
_cell.angle_alpha   90.00
_cell.angle_beta   90.00
_cell.angle_gamma   90.00
#
_symmetry.space_group_name_H-M   'P 1'
#
loop_
_entity.id
_entity.type
_entity.pdbx_description
1 polymer ?
#
loop_
_entity_poly.entity_id
_entity_poly.type
_entity_poly.pdbx_seq_one_letter_code
_entity_poly.pdbx_strand_id
1 'polypeptide(L)'
;MSKKWYNFLISVDQGESSNRTADAAPGKAGTPVRSAAQTVAEIASSVAAEPTFTAPVNNPNSFNDIYSAAEIRQPSHGYTVLKVADMLQSEHIRSLPSEVKRSSVLLALEAAGVKLEEVIEDAVRRDRALDTYERVLQKSVEELEARKSEENRRVEEEMERLVTEHRARVQANNEELAKEKERFFGWRLQKQQEEKRIADTVSYFTTENPITTSAVSSAPPSKPTAQ
;
A
#
# COMPACT_ATOMS: atom_id res chain seq x y z
N MET A 1 2.94 3.75 -25.33
CA MET A 1 2.00 3.01 -24.45
C MET A 1 1.66 3.88 -23.25
N SER A 2 0.57 4.65 -23.37
CA SER A 2 0.11 5.63 -22.38
C SER A 2 -0.79 4.97 -21.33
N LYS A 3 -0.42 5.04 -20.05
CA LYS A 3 -1.30 4.68 -18.92
C LYS A 3 -1.90 5.96 -18.32
N LYS A 4 -2.99 6.41 -18.94
CA LYS A 4 -3.97 7.32 -18.35
C LYS A 4 -4.75 6.49 -17.34
N TRP A 5 -4.83 6.85 -16.05
CA TRP A 5 -5.94 6.41 -15.17
C TRP A 5 -6.09 7.14 -13.83
N TYR A 6 -5.32 8.19 -13.52
CA TYR A 6 -5.67 9.04 -12.38
C TYR A 6 -5.76 10.49 -12.82
N ASN A 7 -6.92 10.86 -13.36
CA ASN A 7 -7.38 12.24 -13.35
C ASN A 7 -8.92 12.25 -13.43
N PHE A 8 -9.55 11.95 -12.29
CA PHE A 8 -10.97 12.15 -12.11
C PHE A 8 -11.27 12.41 -10.64
N LEU A 9 -10.99 13.63 -10.17
CA LEU A 9 -11.67 14.23 -9.02
C LEU A 9 -11.69 15.77 -9.18
N ILE A 10 -12.90 16.26 -9.51
CA ILE A 10 -13.49 17.57 -9.16
C ILE A 10 -13.04 18.81 -9.97
N SER A 11 -13.87 19.16 -10.96
CA SER A 11 -14.16 20.54 -11.35
C SER A 11 -15.19 21.14 -10.39
N VAL A 12 -14.91 22.31 -9.80
CA VAL A 12 -15.92 23.37 -9.67
C VAL A 12 -15.24 24.72 -9.86
N ASP A 13 -15.61 25.28 -11.01
CA ASP A 13 -15.64 26.66 -11.46
C ASP A 13 -15.55 27.75 -10.36
N GLN A 14 -14.55 28.61 -10.53
CA GLN A 14 -14.45 29.92 -9.89
C GLN A 14 -15.51 30.83 -10.53
N GLY A 15 -16.69 30.87 -9.92
CA GLY A 15 -17.70 31.88 -10.22
C GLY A 15 -17.30 33.23 -9.64
N GLU A 16 -17.20 34.21 -10.53
CA GLU A 16 -16.72 35.56 -10.31
C GLU A 16 -17.42 36.34 -9.18
N SER A 17 -16.57 37.09 -8.48
CA SER A 17 -16.87 38.18 -7.57
C SER A 17 -17.78 39.25 -8.20
N SER A 18 -19.03 39.34 -7.74
CA SER A 18 -19.84 40.55 -7.85
C SER A 18 -19.87 41.27 -6.50
N ASN A 19 -19.03 42.29 -6.41
CA ASN A 19 -19.03 43.33 -5.38
C ASN A 19 -20.36 44.12 -5.45
N ARG A 20 -21.20 43.99 -4.43
CA ARG A 20 -22.20 45.03 -4.09
C ARG A 20 -22.08 45.35 -2.61
N THR A 21 -21.32 46.39 -2.34
CA THR A 21 -21.42 47.23 -1.16
C THR A 21 -22.86 47.72 -1.00
N ALA A 22 -23.56 47.23 0.02
CA ALA A 22 -24.82 47.80 0.49
C ALA A 22 -24.63 48.18 1.96
N ASP A 23 -24.39 49.48 2.14
CA ASP A 23 -24.81 50.35 3.23
C ASP A 23 -24.82 49.83 4.67
N ALA A 24 -23.94 50.42 5.47
CA ALA A 24 -24.01 50.41 6.91
C ALA A 24 -25.03 51.47 7.38
N ALA A 25 -26.04 51.03 8.12
CA ALA A 25 -26.77 51.88 9.06
C ALA A 25 -26.83 51.17 10.43
N PRO A 26 -26.49 51.86 11.54
CA PRO A 26 -26.34 51.24 12.85
C PRO A 26 -27.69 51.14 13.54
N GLY A 27 -28.09 49.91 13.89
CA GLY A 27 -29.41 49.66 14.46
C GLY A 27 -29.42 48.55 15.49
N LYS A 28 -29.35 48.98 16.76
CA LYS A 28 -29.77 48.28 17.99
C LYS A 28 -28.93 47.11 18.49
N ALA A 29 -28.35 47.34 19.67
CA ALA A 29 -27.90 46.34 20.62
C ALA A 29 -28.99 45.26 20.82
N GLY A 30 -28.69 44.06 20.33
CA GLY A 30 -29.33 42.83 20.74
C GLY A 30 -28.35 42.05 21.61
N THR A 31 -28.81 41.61 22.77
CA THR A 31 -28.25 40.54 23.61
C THR A 31 -27.51 39.50 22.76
N PRO A 32 -26.32 38.99 23.14
CA PRO A 32 -25.65 37.95 22.36
C PRO A 32 -26.54 36.71 22.35
N VAL A 33 -27.32 36.54 21.28
CA VAL A 33 -28.06 35.31 21.01
C VAL A 33 -26.98 34.26 20.80
N ARG A 34 -26.88 33.33 21.76
CA ARG A 34 -25.99 32.17 21.62
C ARG A 34 -26.23 31.56 20.25
N SER A 35 -25.18 31.48 19.44
CA SER A 35 -25.27 30.85 18.13
C SER A 35 -25.57 29.36 18.31
N ALA A 36 -26.32 28.75 17.38
CA ALA A 36 -26.54 27.30 17.37
C ALA A 36 -25.20 26.52 17.40
N ALA A 37 -24.13 27.10 16.83
CA ALA A 37 -22.79 26.54 16.91
C ALA A 37 -22.21 26.56 18.35
N GLN A 38 -22.51 27.58 19.15
CA GLN A 38 -22.06 27.68 20.54
C GLN A 38 -22.80 26.69 21.44
N THR A 39 -24.10 26.47 21.22
CA THR A 39 -24.86 25.45 21.96
C THR A 39 -24.41 24.03 21.61
N VAL A 40 -24.11 23.76 20.33
CA VAL A 40 -23.55 22.46 19.92
C VAL A 40 -22.16 22.24 20.52
N ALA A 41 -21.31 23.27 20.58
CA ALA A 41 -19.99 23.17 21.21
C ALA A 41 -20.08 22.92 22.72
N GLU A 42 -21.04 23.54 23.40
CA GLU A 42 -21.30 23.32 24.84
C GLU A 42 -21.79 21.88 25.10
N ILE A 43 -22.74 21.39 24.29
CA ILE A 43 -23.21 20.00 24.32
C ILE A 43 -22.07 19.02 24.03
N ALA A 44 -21.22 19.33 23.05
CA ALA A 44 -20.05 18.51 22.77
C ALA A 44 -19.13 18.46 23.99
N SER A 45 -18.85 19.59 24.63
CA SER A 45 -17.98 19.64 25.81
C SER A 45 -18.56 18.89 27.02
N SER A 46 -19.88 18.77 27.15
CA SER A 46 -20.54 18.07 28.27
C SER A 46 -20.67 16.55 28.07
N VAL A 47 -20.60 16.06 26.82
CA VAL A 47 -20.57 14.61 26.53
C VAL A 47 -19.21 14.03 26.96
N ALA A 48 -19.18 13.48 28.17
CA ALA A 48 -17.98 13.19 28.95
C ALA A 48 -17.29 11.83 28.67
N ALA A 49 -17.43 11.23 27.49
CA ALA A 49 -16.70 10.00 27.16
C ALA A 49 -16.17 10.04 25.73
N GLU A 50 -14.85 10.10 25.59
CA GLU A 50 -14.19 9.74 24.33
C GLU A 50 -14.30 8.22 24.15
N PRO A 51 -14.82 7.74 23.01
CA PRO A 51 -14.94 6.31 22.75
C PRO A 51 -13.55 5.70 22.60
N THR A 52 -13.27 4.64 23.36
CA THR A 52 -11.96 3.97 23.36
C THR A 52 -11.95 2.77 22.42
N PHE A 53 -11.41 2.95 21.21
CA PHE A 53 -11.12 1.84 20.31
C PHE A 53 -9.75 1.24 20.65
N THR A 54 -9.72 -0.03 21.03
CA THR A 54 -8.46 -0.77 21.32
C THR A 54 -7.93 -1.56 20.12
N ALA A 55 -8.78 -1.86 19.14
CA ALA A 55 -8.42 -2.54 17.90
C ALA A 55 -9.33 -2.12 16.74
N PRO A 56 -8.88 -2.26 15.47
CA PRO A 56 -9.76 -2.12 14.33
C PRO A 56 -10.93 -3.11 14.41
N VAL A 57 -12.15 -2.67 14.09
CA VAL A 57 -13.32 -3.55 14.06
C VAL A 57 -13.19 -4.58 12.92
N ASN A 58 -13.77 -5.77 13.12
CA ASN A 58 -13.70 -6.88 12.15
C ASN A 58 -14.26 -6.52 10.76
N ASN A 59 -15.27 -5.65 10.69
CA ASN A 59 -15.83 -5.15 9.44
C ASN A 59 -15.77 -3.61 9.41
N PRO A 60 -14.72 -3.01 8.81
CA PRO A 60 -14.56 -1.56 8.78
C PRO A 60 -15.63 -0.83 7.95
N ASN A 61 -16.39 -1.55 7.10
CA ASN A 61 -17.47 -0.98 6.30
C ASN A 61 -18.83 -0.99 7.02
N SER A 62 -18.91 -1.61 8.19
CA SER A 62 -20.14 -1.60 9.00
C SER A 62 -20.07 -0.50 10.05
N PHE A 63 -20.68 0.65 9.75
CA PHE A 63 -20.80 1.74 10.72
C PHE A 63 -21.53 1.32 12.00
N ASN A 64 -22.47 0.36 11.89
CA ASN A 64 -23.14 -0.20 13.07
C ASN A 64 -22.16 -0.94 13.99
N ASP A 65 -21.17 -1.65 13.41
CA ASP A 65 -20.15 -2.34 14.18
C ASP A 65 -19.22 -1.34 14.87
N ILE A 66 -18.86 -0.24 14.18
CA ILE A 66 -18.08 0.87 14.76
C ILE A 66 -18.84 1.51 15.93
N TYR A 67 -20.13 1.83 15.76
CA TYR A 67 -20.94 2.41 16.83
C TYR A 67 -21.17 1.45 18.00
N SER A 68 -21.29 0.15 17.73
CA SER A 68 -21.40 -0.87 18.77
C SER A 68 -20.10 -1.04 19.56
N ALA A 69 -18.96 -1.00 18.88
CA ALA A 69 -17.63 -1.06 19.50
C ALA A 69 -17.31 0.20 20.30
N ALA A 70 -17.87 1.35 19.91
CA ALA A 70 -17.81 2.60 20.66
C ALA A 70 -18.79 2.65 21.84
N GLU A 71 -19.52 1.56 22.14
CA GLU A 71 -20.56 1.47 23.17
C GLU A 71 -21.64 2.56 23.07
N ILE A 72 -21.91 3.05 21.84
CA ILE A 72 -22.97 4.03 21.61
C ILE A 72 -24.31 3.32 21.73
N ARG A 73 -24.92 3.41 22.91
CA ARG A 73 -26.28 2.88 23.16
C ARG A 73 -27.29 3.66 22.34
N GLN A 74 -28.17 2.94 21.65
CA GLN A 74 -29.32 3.55 21.01
C GLN A 74 -30.24 4.15 22.09
N PRO A 75 -30.69 5.40 21.94
CA PRO A 75 -31.61 6.01 22.89
C PRO A 75 -32.93 5.23 22.98
N SER A 76 -33.53 5.17 24.17
CA SER A 76 -34.76 4.39 24.42
C SER A 76 -35.98 4.86 23.60
N HIS A 77 -35.97 6.12 23.15
CA HIS A 77 -37.00 6.70 22.28
C HIS A 77 -36.83 6.32 20.80
N GLY A 78 -35.72 5.69 20.38
CA GLY A 78 -35.51 5.22 19.01
C GLY A 78 -35.22 6.31 17.96
N TYR A 79 -35.31 7.59 18.34
CA TYR A 79 -34.93 8.73 17.50
C TYR A 79 -33.43 9.02 17.66
N THR A 80 -32.64 8.54 16.69
CA THR A 80 -31.21 8.86 16.53
C THR A 80 -31.03 9.96 15.48
N VAL A 81 -29.82 10.53 15.40
CA VAL A 81 -29.47 11.48 14.31
C VAL A 81 -29.69 10.86 12.93
N LEU A 82 -29.46 9.56 12.78
CA LEU A 82 -29.66 8.82 11.54
C LEU A 82 -31.15 8.75 11.17
N LYS A 83 -32.02 8.56 12.17
CA LYS A 83 -33.47 8.58 11.94
C LYS A 83 -33.96 9.95 11.47
N VAL A 84 -33.38 11.03 11.99
CA VAL A 84 -33.68 12.40 11.54
C VAL A 84 -33.13 12.64 10.13
N ALA A 85 -31.95 12.12 9.80
CA ALA A 85 -31.40 12.15 8.45
C ALA A 85 -32.32 11.43 7.45
N ASP A 86 -32.83 10.25 7.80
CA ASP A 86 -33.80 9.51 6.99
C ASP A 86 -35.11 10.31 6.79
N MET A 87 -35.60 10.96 7.84
CA MET A 87 -36.79 11.83 7.75
C MET A 87 -36.57 12.99 6.79
N LEU A 88 -35.40 13.63 6.83
CA LEU A 88 -35.04 14.72 5.92
C LEU A 88 -34.93 14.27 4.46
N GLN A 89 -34.60 12.99 4.23
CA GLN A 89 -34.52 12.38 2.91
C GLN A 89 -35.85 11.82 2.40
N SER A 90 -36.89 11.78 3.25
CA SER A 90 -38.21 11.29 2.86
C SER A 90 -38.82 12.11 1.71
N GLU A 91 -39.62 11.46 0.86
CA GLU A 91 -40.26 12.08 -0.31
C GLU A 91 -41.05 13.35 0.04
N HIS A 92 -41.67 13.39 1.21
CA HIS A 92 -42.51 14.50 1.65
C HIS A 92 -41.73 15.71 2.18
N ILE A 93 -40.46 15.53 2.56
CA ILE A 93 -39.65 16.56 3.22
C ILE A 93 -38.46 16.98 2.33
N ARG A 94 -37.91 16.08 1.51
CA ARG A 94 -36.67 16.31 0.75
C ARG A 94 -36.74 17.46 -0.24
N SER A 95 -37.92 17.72 -0.84
CA SER A 95 -38.13 18.79 -1.83
C SER A 95 -38.47 20.15 -1.20
N LEU A 96 -38.70 20.19 0.11
CA LEU A 96 -39.08 21.43 0.81
C LEU A 96 -37.89 22.38 1.02
N PRO A 97 -38.15 23.69 1.16
CA PRO A 97 -37.13 24.67 1.59
C PRO A 97 -36.53 24.32 2.97
N SER A 98 -35.28 24.72 3.22
CA SER A 98 -34.55 24.41 4.46
C SER A 98 -35.28 24.82 5.74
N GLU A 99 -35.95 25.98 5.73
CA GLU A 99 -36.72 26.48 6.89
C GLU A 99 -37.94 25.60 7.19
N VAL A 100 -38.61 25.12 6.14
CA VAL A 100 -39.77 24.22 6.28
C VAL A 100 -39.32 22.84 6.73
N LYS A 101 -38.20 22.32 6.18
CA LYS A 101 -37.58 21.07 6.65
C LYS A 101 -37.27 21.10 8.14
N ARG A 102 -36.64 22.19 8.60
CA ARG A 102 -36.35 22.41 10.02
C ARG A 102 -37.62 22.38 10.87
N SER A 103 -38.62 23.17 10.48
CA SER A 103 -39.88 23.28 11.22
C SER A 103 -40.64 21.94 11.26
N SER A 104 -40.69 21.20 10.16
CA SER A 104 -41.32 19.89 10.08
C SER A 104 -40.62 18.84 10.95
N VAL A 105 -39.29 18.84 11.00
CA VAL A 105 -38.52 17.93 11.86
C VAL A 105 -38.69 18.28 13.33
N LEU A 106 -38.63 19.57 13.69
CA LEU A 106 -38.84 20.01 15.08
C LEU A 106 -40.24 19.61 15.58
N LEU A 107 -41.26 19.81 14.76
CA LEU A 107 -42.64 19.39 15.08
C LEU A 107 -42.74 17.88 15.26
N ALA A 108 -42.07 17.09 14.42
CA ALA A 108 -42.08 15.64 14.54
C ALA A 108 -41.33 15.14 15.78
N LEU A 109 -40.24 15.81 16.19
CA LEU A 109 -39.52 15.51 17.43
C LEU A 109 -40.36 15.88 18.66
N GLU A 110 -41.03 17.04 18.64
CA GLU A 110 -41.94 17.46 19.70
C GLU A 110 -43.13 16.50 19.86
N ALA A 111 -43.73 16.06 18.74
CA ALA A 111 -44.80 15.06 18.74
C ALA A 111 -44.35 13.69 19.29
N ALA A 112 -43.07 13.35 19.10
CA ALA A 112 -42.46 12.14 19.65
C ALA A 112 -41.96 12.31 21.10
N GLY A 113 -42.01 13.53 21.66
CA GLY A 113 -41.51 13.84 22.99
C GLY A 113 -39.99 13.80 23.13
N VAL A 114 -39.25 13.92 22.02
CA VAL A 114 -37.78 13.85 22.00
C VAL A 114 -37.19 15.26 21.98
N LYS A 115 -36.22 15.52 22.86
CA LYS A 115 -35.54 16.81 22.91
C LYS A 115 -34.52 16.93 21.78
N LEU A 116 -34.42 18.11 21.18
CA LEU A 116 -33.43 18.36 20.14
C LEU A 116 -32.00 18.16 20.66
N GLU A 117 -31.76 18.51 21.93
CA GLU A 117 -30.48 18.34 22.61
C GLU A 117 -30.03 16.88 22.62
N GLU A 118 -30.93 15.91 22.84
CA GLU A 118 -30.62 14.48 22.86
C GLU A 118 -30.18 13.97 21.48
N VAL A 119 -30.79 14.51 20.41
CA VAL A 119 -30.40 14.20 19.03
C VAL A 119 -29.03 14.80 18.69
N ILE A 120 -28.75 16.02 19.16
CA ILE A 120 -27.44 16.67 18.98
C ILE A 120 -26.36 15.90 19.76
N GLU A 121 -26.65 15.45 20.98
CA GLU A 121 -25.74 14.60 21.76
C GLU A 121 -25.42 13.28 21.05
N ASP A 122 -26.42 12.59 20.49
CA ASP A 122 -26.22 11.37 19.70
C ASP A 122 -25.35 11.65 18.45
N ALA A 123 -25.59 12.78 17.76
CA ALA A 123 -24.80 13.19 16.61
C ALA A 123 -23.32 13.41 16.97
N VAL A 124 -23.06 14.19 18.01
CA VAL A 124 -21.68 14.47 18.47
C VAL A 124 -20.98 13.19 18.93
N ARG A 125 -21.70 12.28 19.62
CA ARG A 125 -21.12 11.02 20.09
C ARG A 125 -20.72 10.11 18.92
N ARG A 126 -21.56 10.02 17.88
CA ARG A 126 -21.26 9.24 16.67
C ARG A 126 -20.10 9.82 15.89
N ASP A 127 -20.07 11.14 15.73
CA ASP A 127 -18.98 11.86 15.05
C ASP A 127 -17.63 11.61 15.73
N ARG A 128 -17.56 11.78 17.06
CA ARG A 128 -16.36 11.46 17.85
C ARG A 128 -15.92 10.00 17.72
N ALA A 129 -16.86 9.07 17.63
CA ALA A 129 -16.54 7.68 17.42
C ALA A 129 -15.92 7.42 16.04
N LEU A 130 -16.40 8.11 15.00
CA LEU A 130 -15.79 8.03 13.68
C LEU A 130 -14.39 8.62 13.68
N ASP A 131 -14.19 9.82 14.23
CA ASP A 131 -12.87 10.47 14.31
C ASP A 131 -11.85 9.63 15.08
N THR A 132 -12.28 9.03 16.20
CA THR A 132 -11.37 8.21 17.01
C THR A 132 -11.07 6.88 16.32
N TYR A 133 -12.04 6.29 15.65
CA TYR A 133 -11.83 5.08 14.85
C TYR A 133 -10.88 5.33 13.68
N GLU A 134 -11.02 6.46 12.97
CA GLU A 134 -10.12 6.87 11.89
C GLU A 134 -8.67 6.98 12.40
N ARG A 135 -8.46 7.62 13.55
CA ARG A 135 -7.13 7.73 14.17
C ARG A 135 -6.53 6.36 14.52
N VAL A 136 -7.33 5.44 15.05
CA VAL A 136 -6.88 4.07 15.36
C VAL A 136 -6.56 3.30 14.08
N LEU A 137 -7.38 3.45 13.05
CA LEU A 137 -7.15 2.82 11.76
C LEU A 137 -5.85 3.32 11.12
N GLN A 138 -5.64 4.64 11.09
CA GLN A 138 -4.41 5.24 10.60
C GLN A 138 -3.19 4.69 11.34
N LYS A 139 -3.22 4.71 12.68
CA LYS A 139 -2.12 4.17 13.50
C LYS A 139 -1.86 2.68 13.21
N SER A 140 -2.92 1.89 13.05
CA SER A 140 -2.77 0.46 12.74
C SER A 140 -2.14 0.20 11.37
N VAL A 141 -2.41 1.06 10.38
CA VAL A 141 -1.79 1.01 9.06
C VAL A 141 -0.31 1.40 9.16
N GLU A 142 0.01 2.49 9.85
CA GLU A 142 1.40 2.94 10.07
C GLU A 142 2.23 1.87 10.79
N GLU A 143 1.69 1.23 11.83
CA GLU A 143 2.34 0.13 12.54
C GLU A 143 2.55 -1.10 11.65
N LEU A 144 1.57 -1.43 10.81
CA LEU A 144 1.67 -2.53 9.86
C LEU A 144 2.72 -2.25 8.79
N GLU A 145 2.74 -1.04 8.23
CA GLU A 145 3.74 -0.59 7.26
C GLU A 145 5.14 -0.64 7.85
N ALA A 146 5.34 -0.10 9.06
CA ALA A 146 6.63 -0.14 9.74
C ALA A 146 7.11 -1.59 9.96
N ARG A 147 6.23 -2.46 10.46
CA ARG A 147 6.55 -3.87 10.67
C ARG A 147 6.89 -4.59 9.35
N LYS A 148 6.10 -4.37 8.30
CA LYS A 148 6.33 -5.02 7.00
C LYS A 148 7.54 -4.49 6.27
N SER A 149 7.84 -3.20 6.41
CA SER A 149 9.07 -2.60 5.90
C SER A 149 10.31 -3.23 6.55
N GLU A 150 10.29 -3.40 7.88
CA GLU A 150 11.36 -4.07 8.61
C GLU A 150 11.52 -5.55 8.22
N GLU A 151 10.41 -6.29 8.10
CA GLU A 151 10.44 -7.67 7.61
C GLU A 151 11.03 -7.76 6.19
N ASN A 152 10.62 -6.87 5.28
CA ASN A 152 11.14 -6.84 3.92
C ASN A 152 12.65 -6.52 3.90
N ARG A 153 13.11 -5.56 4.71
CA ARG A 153 14.54 -5.24 4.83
C ARG A 153 15.35 -6.46 5.25
N ARG A 154 14.88 -7.22 6.25
CA ARG A 154 15.57 -8.44 6.70
C ARG A 154 15.64 -9.51 5.62
N VAL A 155 14.56 -9.68 4.86
CA VAL A 155 14.54 -10.60 3.71
C VAL A 155 15.53 -10.16 2.64
N GLU A 156 15.62 -8.87 2.34
CA GLU A 156 16.60 -8.32 1.39
C GLU A 156 18.05 -8.55 1.84
N GLU A 157 18.35 -8.32 3.13
CA GLU A 157 19.66 -8.58 3.73
C GLU A 157 20.03 -10.08 3.65
N GLU A 158 19.07 -10.98 3.92
CA GLU A 158 19.28 -12.43 3.79
C GLU A 158 19.53 -12.84 2.34
N MET A 159 18.76 -12.29 1.40
CA MET A 159 18.97 -12.51 -0.03
C MET A 159 20.36 -12.05 -0.47
N GLU A 160 20.81 -10.87 -0.05
CA GLU A 160 22.13 -10.35 -0.38
C GLU A 160 23.24 -11.26 0.17
N ARG A 161 23.10 -11.71 1.42
CA ARG A 161 24.04 -12.66 2.03
C ARG A 161 24.13 -13.97 1.25
N LEU A 162 23.00 -14.56 0.88
CA LEU A 162 22.98 -15.82 0.13
C LEU A 162 23.57 -15.63 -1.28
N VAL A 163 23.24 -14.52 -1.95
CA VAL A 163 23.77 -14.21 -3.28
C VAL A 163 25.29 -14.04 -3.24
N THR A 164 25.82 -13.32 -2.25
CA THR A 164 27.26 -13.12 -2.08
C THR A 164 27.97 -14.44 -1.79
N GLU A 165 27.43 -15.28 -0.91
CA GLU A 165 27.96 -16.61 -0.62
C GLU A 165 28.01 -17.49 -1.88
N HIS A 166 26.89 -17.56 -2.61
CA HIS A 166 26.81 -18.39 -3.81
C HIS A 166 27.68 -17.87 -4.95
N ARG A 167 27.81 -16.55 -5.11
CA ARG A 167 28.75 -15.95 -6.07
C ARG A 167 30.20 -16.31 -5.73
N ALA A 168 30.58 -16.23 -4.45
CA ALA A 168 31.92 -16.61 -4.01
C ALA A 168 32.19 -18.12 -4.27
N ARG A 169 31.21 -18.99 -4.05
CA ARG A 169 31.32 -20.42 -4.37
C ARG A 169 31.49 -20.67 -5.86
N VAL A 170 30.72 -20.00 -6.71
CA VAL A 170 30.86 -20.10 -8.17
C VAL A 170 32.24 -19.62 -8.62
N GLN A 171 32.73 -18.52 -8.04
CA GLN A 171 34.07 -18.01 -8.35
C GLN A 171 35.16 -19.02 -7.96
N ALA A 172 35.11 -19.57 -6.74
CA ALA A 172 36.06 -20.58 -6.28
C ALA A 172 36.08 -21.81 -7.19
N ASN A 173 34.91 -22.31 -7.59
CA ASN A 173 34.80 -23.44 -8.52
C ASN A 173 35.42 -23.12 -9.89
N ASN A 174 35.21 -21.91 -10.40
CA ASN A 174 35.78 -21.49 -11.68
C ASN A 174 37.31 -21.36 -11.60
N GLU A 175 37.84 -20.85 -10.48
CA GLU A 175 39.28 -20.77 -10.23
C GLU A 175 39.93 -22.15 -10.13
N GLU A 176 39.28 -23.11 -9.46
CA GLU A 176 39.73 -24.50 -9.38
C GLU A 176 39.75 -25.15 -10.77
N LEU A 177 38.67 -24.98 -11.54
CA LEU A 177 38.57 -25.48 -12.90
C LEU A 177 39.63 -24.84 -13.82
N ALA A 178 39.94 -23.56 -13.64
CA ALA A 178 41.00 -22.88 -14.37
C ALA A 178 42.40 -23.46 -14.04
N LYS A 179 42.69 -23.69 -12.75
CA LYS A 179 43.95 -24.31 -12.30
C LYS A 179 44.13 -25.71 -12.87
N GLU A 180 43.08 -26.52 -12.87
CA GLU A 180 43.17 -27.89 -13.39
C GLU A 180 43.31 -27.91 -14.91
N LYS A 181 42.64 -27.01 -15.63
CA LYS A 181 42.88 -26.80 -17.06
C LYS A 181 44.32 -26.39 -17.35
N GLU A 182 44.88 -25.45 -16.59
CA GLU A 182 46.27 -25.02 -16.75
C GLU A 182 47.25 -26.17 -16.53
N ARG A 183 47.07 -26.97 -15.47
CA ARG A 183 47.85 -28.19 -15.22
C ARG A 183 47.77 -29.17 -16.38
N PHE A 184 46.56 -29.42 -16.88
CA PHE A 184 46.34 -30.33 -18.00
C PHE A 184 47.03 -29.84 -19.28
N PHE A 185 46.94 -28.55 -19.60
CA PHE A 185 47.62 -27.97 -20.76
C PHE A 185 49.15 -28.03 -20.61
N GLY A 186 49.67 -27.75 -19.41
CA GLY A 186 51.09 -27.89 -19.10
C GLY A 186 51.60 -29.32 -19.30
N TRP A 187 50.87 -30.31 -18.76
CA TRP A 187 51.19 -31.72 -18.96
C TRP A 187 51.13 -32.14 -20.43
N ARG A 188 50.10 -31.69 -21.16
CA ARG A 188 49.97 -32.00 -22.60
C ARG A 188 51.14 -31.45 -23.42
N LEU A 189 51.67 -30.29 -23.06
CA LEU A 189 52.86 -29.72 -23.70
C LEU A 189 54.11 -30.56 -23.40
N GLN A 190 54.32 -30.95 -22.14
CA GLN A 190 55.42 -31.82 -21.75
C GLN A 190 55.34 -33.19 -22.45
N LYS A 191 54.13 -33.77 -22.50
CA LYS A 191 53.86 -35.02 -23.20
C LYS A 191 54.26 -34.94 -24.68
N GLN A 192 53.89 -33.86 -25.38
CA GLN A 192 54.26 -33.69 -26.79
C GLN A 192 55.76 -33.54 -26.99
N GLN A 193 56.45 -32.82 -26.10
CA GLN A 193 57.91 -32.70 -26.16
C GLN A 193 58.59 -34.06 -25.97
N GLU A 194 58.08 -34.86 -25.03
CA GLU A 194 58.61 -36.19 -24.75
C GLU A 194 58.30 -37.17 -25.90
N GLU A 195 57.07 -37.19 -26.41
CA GLU A 195 56.70 -37.98 -27.59
C GLU A 195 57.59 -37.63 -28.79
N LYS A 196 57.91 -36.35 -29.00
CA LYS A 196 58.86 -35.93 -30.04
C LYS A 196 60.27 -36.46 -29.79
N ARG A 197 60.80 -36.36 -28.56
CA ARG A 197 62.12 -36.92 -28.22
C ARG A 197 62.21 -38.42 -28.43
N ILE A 198 61.17 -39.16 -28.02
CA ILE A 198 61.12 -40.60 -28.20
C ILE A 198 61.00 -40.91 -29.70
N ALA A 199 60.17 -40.19 -30.45
CA ALA A 199 60.03 -40.37 -31.90
C ALA A 199 61.34 -40.11 -32.65
N ASP A 200 62.05 -39.03 -32.31
CA ASP A 200 63.37 -38.72 -32.87
C ASP A 200 64.36 -39.86 -32.56
N THR A 201 64.34 -40.40 -31.34
CA THR A 201 65.22 -41.51 -30.93
C THR A 201 64.89 -42.81 -31.66
N VAL A 202 63.61 -43.19 -31.73
CA VAL A 202 63.15 -44.42 -32.40
C VAL A 202 63.38 -44.36 -33.91
N SER A 203 63.37 -43.17 -34.52
CA SER A 203 63.62 -43.00 -35.96
C SER A 203 65.01 -43.49 -36.42
N TYR A 204 65.99 -43.53 -35.51
CA TYR A 204 67.31 -44.11 -35.80
C TYR A 204 67.30 -45.65 -35.84
N PHE A 205 66.30 -46.29 -35.23
CA PHE A 205 66.24 -47.75 -35.06
C PHE A 205 65.08 -48.41 -35.82
N THR A 206 64.17 -47.65 -36.43
CA THR A 206 63.01 -48.20 -37.15
C THR A 206 62.58 -47.29 -38.30
N THR A 207 62.24 -47.88 -39.45
CA THR A 207 61.85 -47.15 -40.68
C THR A 207 60.41 -46.61 -40.64
N GLU A 208 59.55 -47.16 -39.78
CA GLU A 208 58.19 -46.65 -39.50
C GLU A 208 58.04 -46.33 -38.01
N ASN A 209 57.76 -45.06 -37.67
CA ASN A 209 57.63 -44.60 -36.28
C ASN A 209 56.23 -44.92 -35.71
N PRO A 210 56.10 -45.77 -34.67
CA PRO A 210 54.80 -46.15 -34.08
C PRO A 210 54.26 -45.15 -33.05
N ILE A 211 54.94 -44.01 -32.85
CA ILE A 211 54.60 -43.03 -31.81
C ILE A 211 53.61 -42.02 -32.37
N THR A 212 52.54 -41.76 -31.62
CA THR A 212 51.51 -40.75 -31.90
C THR A 212 52.07 -39.33 -31.79
N THR A 213 52.98 -38.99 -32.70
CA THR A 213 53.41 -37.62 -32.92
C THR A 213 52.22 -36.94 -33.59
N SER A 214 51.68 -35.87 -33.02
CA SER A 214 50.42 -35.24 -33.48
C SER A 214 50.41 -34.79 -34.96
N ALA A 215 51.54 -34.87 -35.67
CA ALA A 215 51.67 -34.60 -37.10
C ALA A 215 51.09 -35.68 -38.04
N VAL A 216 50.94 -36.95 -37.61
CA VAL A 216 50.43 -38.02 -38.52
C VAL A 216 48.90 -38.13 -38.57
N SER A 217 48.16 -37.41 -37.73
CA SER A 217 46.69 -37.46 -37.73
C SER A 217 46.00 -36.39 -38.60
N SER A 218 46.75 -35.66 -39.43
CA SER A 218 46.19 -34.74 -40.43
C SER A 218 46.54 -35.16 -41.86
N ALA A 219 46.12 -36.36 -42.26
CA ALA A 219 46.00 -36.68 -43.68
C ALA A 219 44.64 -36.15 -44.18
N PRO A 220 44.59 -35.29 -45.23
CA PRO A 220 43.34 -34.77 -45.75
C PRO A 220 42.50 -35.88 -46.42
N PRO A 221 41.16 -35.84 -46.35
CA PRO A 221 40.32 -36.85 -46.98
C PRO A 221 40.50 -36.80 -48.50
N SER A 222 40.80 -37.96 -49.08
CA SER A 222 40.85 -38.18 -50.52
C SER A 222 39.49 -37.85 -51.15
N LYS A 223 39.53 -37.06 -52.22
CA LYS A 223 38.38 -36.74 -53.07
C LYS A 223 37.75 -38.03 -53.63
N PRO A 224 36.41 -38.15 -53.70
CA PRO A 224 35.79 -39.25 -54.41
C PRO A 224 35.92 -39.04 -55.92
N THR A 225 36.49 -40.03 -56.60
CA THR A 225 36.49 -40.17 -58.05
C THR A 225 35.07 -40.43 -58.54
N ALA A 226 34.63 -39.62 -59.50
CA ALA A 226 33.44 -39.88 -60.28
C ALA A 226 33.70 -41.01 -61.29
N GLN A 227 32.82 -42.01 -61.32
CA GLN A 227 32.36 -42.73 -62.51
C GLN A 227 31.06 -43.46 -62.20
#